data_AF-A0A8J6M784-F1
#
_entry.id   AF-A0A8J6M784-F1
#
_cell.length_a   1.000
_cell.length_b   1.000
_cell.length_c   1.000
_cell.angle_alpha   90.00
_cell.angle_beta   90.00
_cell.angle_gamma   90.00
#
_symmetry.space_group_name_H-M   'P 1'
#
loop_
_entity.id
_entity.type
_entity.pdbx_description
1 polymer ?
#
loop_
_entity_poly.entity_id
_entity_poly.type
_entity_poly.pdbx_seq_one_letter_code
_entity_poly.pdbx_strand_id
1 'polypeptide(L)' 'MPKGKPKEVIEKTMVEISEIMIRNFDAKPRQVRVIVDELPRNRYIVGGVMTAEMPEFEEKKPMEKALEE' A
#
# COMPACT_ATOMS: atom_id res chain seq x y z
N MET A 1 4.43 4.38 2.47
CA MET A 1 2.96 4.49 2.52
C MET A 1 2.47 4.38 3.97
N PRO A 2 1.27 4.82 4.33
CA PRO A 2 0.72 4.57 5.66
C PRO A 2 0.59 3.08 5.94
N LYS A 3 0.94 2.67 7.16
CA LYS A 3 0.82 1.28 7.62
C LYS A 3 -0.64 0.84 7.72
N GLY A 4 -0.92 -0.41 7.38
CA GLY A 4 -2.20 -1.05 7.70
C GLY A 4 -2.71 -2.02 6.64
N LYS A 5 -2.20 -1.92 5.42
CA LYS A 5 -2.63 -2.73 4.27
C LYS A 5 -2.41 -4.24 4.54
N PRO A 6 -3.31 -5.12 4.09
CA PRO A 6 -3.10 -6.57 4.16
C PRO A 6 -1.82 -6.99 3.45
N LYS A 7 -1.10 -7.96 4.02
CA LYS A 7 0.18 -8.44 3.49
C LYS A 7 0.07 -8.95 2.06
N GLU A 8 -1.03 -9.66 1.75
CA GLU A 8 -1.32 -10.22 0.44
C GLU A 8 -1.48 -9.12 -0.61
N VAL A 9 -2.08 -7.98 -0.23
CA VAL A 9 -2.22 -6.82 -1.11
C VAL A 9 -0.84 -6.22 -1.40
N ILE A 10 0.00 -6.06 -0.37
CA ILE A 10 1.36 -5.55 -0.52
C ILE A 10 2.19 -6.44 -1.47
N GLU A 11 2.19 -7.74 -1.24
CA GLU A 11 2.94 -8.71 -2.05
C GLU A 11 2.46 -8.73 -3.50
N LYS A 12 1.15 -8.71 -3.72
CA LYS A 12 0.57 -8.63 -5.07
C LYS A 12 1.02 -7.36 -5.79
N THR A 13 0.95 -6.20 -5.12
CA THR A 13 1.40 -4.93 -5.69
C THR A 13 2.90 -4.94 -6.01
N MET A 14 3.73 -5.56 -5.17
CA MET A 14 5.17 -5.68 -5.45
C MET A 14 5.45 -6.48 -6.72
N VAL A 15 4.72 -7.58 -6.94
CA VAL A 15 4.83 -8.37 -8.18
C VAL A 15 4.40 -7.56 -9.39
N GLU A 16 3.23 -6.92 -9.33
CA GLU A 16 2.68 -6.12 -10.43
C GLU A 16 3.62 -4.97 -10.83
N ILE A 17 4.15 -4.22 -9.86
CA ILE A 17 5.14 -3.17 -10.12
C ILE A 17 6.38 -3.75 -10.77
N SER A 18 6.88 -4.89 -10.28
CA SER A 18 8.08 -5.52 -10.83
C SER A 18 7.89 -5.91 -12.29
N GLU A 19 6.75 -6.51 -12.64
CA GLU A 19 6.39 -6.90 -14.01
C GLU A 19 6.25 -5.68 -14.94
N ILE A 20 5.62 -4.60 -14.46
CA ILE A 20 5.52 -3.33 -15.21
C ILE A 20 6.91 -2.79 -15.54
N MET A 21 7.81 -2.78 -14.56
CA MET A 21 9.18 -2.27 -14.75
C MET A 21 9.99 -3.15 -15.72
N ILE A 22 9.89 -4.48 -15.59
CA ILE A 22 10.52 -5.44 -16.51
C ILE A 22 10.06 -5.18 -17.95
N ARG A 23 8.75 -5.10 -18.16
CA ARG A 23 8.16 -4.93 -19.50
C ARG A 23 8.50 -3.57 -20.12
N ASN A 24 8.39 -2.49 -19.36
CA ASN A 24 8.49 -1.14 -19.92
C ASN A 24 9.95 -0.70 -20.17
N PHE A 25 10.90 -1.28 -19.44
CA PHE A 25 12.31 -0.92 -19.51
C PHE A 25 13.20 -2.03 -20.07
N ASP A 26 12.63 -3.12 -20.58
CA ASP A 26 13.35 -4.32 -21.04
C ASP A 26 14.40 -4.83 -20.03
N ALA A 27 14.05 -4.76 -18.75
CA ALA A 27 14.94 -5.12 -17.65
C ALA A 27 14.83 -6.62 -17.34
N LYS A 28 15.93 -7.25 -16.89
CA LYS A 28 15.87 -8.64 -16.40
C LYS A 28 15.29 -8.67 -14.98
N PRO A 29 14.65 -9.77 -14.55
CA PRO A 29 14.07 -9.87 -13.21
C PRO A 29 15.04 -9.55 -12.06
N ARG A 30 16.31 -9.96 -12.18
CA ARG A 30 17.35 -9.68 -11.15
C ARG A 30 17.78 -8.22 -11.08
N GLN A 31 17.42 -7.40 -12.05
CA GLN A 31 17.76 -5.97 -12.12
C GLN A 31 16.67 -5.07 -11.50
N VAL A 32 15.51 -5.63 -11.14
CA VAL A 32 14.42 -4.89 -10.51
C VAL A 32 14.29 -5.31 -9.05
N ARG A 33 14.20 -4.31 -8.15
CA ARG A 33 13.92 -4.51 -6.73
C ARG A 33 12.84 -3.53 -6.31
N VAL A 34 11.78 -4.04 -5.70
CA VAL A 34 10.71 -3.25 -5.12
C VAL A 34 10.77 -3.40 -3.61
N ILE A 35 10.70 -2.28 -2.89
CA ILE A 35 10.68 -2.25 -1.43
C ILE A 35 9.47 -1.40 -1.03
N VAL A 36 8.67 -1.93 -0.11
CA VAL A 36 7.54 -1.20 0.47
C VAL A 36 7.94 -0.79 1.88
N ASP A 37 7.96 0.52 2.12
CA ASP A 37 8.16 1.09 3.44
C ASP A 37 6.82 1.56 4.01
N GLU A 38 6.39 0.92 5.10
CA GLU A 38 5.18 1.25 5.83
C GLU A 38 5.50 2.19 7.00
N LEU A 39 5.02 3.42 6.88
CA LEU A 39 5.18 4.45 7.89
C LEU A 39 3.98 4.46 8.83
N PRO A 40 4.19 4.56 10.16
CA PRO A 40 3.11 4.82 11.08
C PRO A 40 2.29 6.07 10.69
N ARG A 41 0.99 6.08 11.00
CA ARG A 41 0.09 7.20 10.62
C ARG A 41 0.51 8.56 11.19
N ASN A 42 1.25 8.59 12.30
CA ASN A 42 1.84 9.79 12.87
C ASN A 42 3.19 10.18 12.25
N ARG A 43 3.55 9.58 11.11
CA ARG A 43 4.78 9.87 10.34
C ARG A 43 4.51 10.00 8.83
N TYR A 44 3.25 10.12 8.43
CA TYR A 44 2.86 10.32 7.04
C TYR A 44 1.94 11.53 6.95
N ILE A 45 2.23 12.43 5.99
CA ILE A 45 1.54 13.70 5.79
C ILE A 45 1.11 13.79 4.34
N VAL A 46 -0.14 14.21 4.10
CA VAL A 46 -0.65 14.52 2.77
C VAL A 46 -1.33 15.88 2.83
N GLY A 47 -0.98 16.78 1.92
CA GLY A 47 -1.59 18.13 1.88
C GLY A 47 -1.42 18.95 3.16
N GLY A 48 -0.37 18.68 3.95
CA GLY A 48 -0.11 19.36 5.23
C GLY A 48 -0.85 18.77 6.44
N VAL A 49 -1.64 17.72 6.27
CA VAL A 49 -2.41 17.07 7.34
C VAL A 49 -1.82 15.69 7.65
N MET A 50 -1.67 15.37 8.93
CA MET A 50 -1.19 14.06 9.39
C MET A 50 -2.22 12.98 9.04
N THR A 51 -1.78 11.80 8.58
CA THR A 51 -2.71 10.70 8.27
C THR A 51 -3.49 10.19 9.49
N ALA A 52 -2.99 10.43 10.71
CA ALA A 52 -3.73 10.17 11.93
C ALA A 52 -5.00 11.06 12.07
N GLU A 53 -5.03 12.22 11.41
CA GLU A 53 -6.12 13.21 11.44
C GLU A 53 -7.05 13.08 10.22
N MET A 54 -6.84 12.07 9.37
CA MET A 54 -7.63 11.79 8.16
C MET A 54 -8.50 10.54 8.35
N PRO A 55 -9.78 10.68 8.71
CA PRO A 55 -10.67 9.55 8.95
C PRO A 55 -10.96 8.72 7.69
N GLU A 56 -10.93 9.31 6.49
CA GLU A 56 -11.13 8.60 5.22
C GLU A 56 -9.94 7.70 4.84
N PHE A 57 -8.79 7.89 5.49
CA PHE A 57 -7.62 7.02 5.34
C PHE A 57 -7.74 5.73 6.15
N GLU A 58 -8.79 5.61 6.99
CA GLU A 58 -9.10 4.37 7.68
C GLU A 58 -9.53 3.32 6.67
N GLU A 59 -8.75 2.24 6.57
CA GLU A 59 -9.27 1.00 6.03
C GLU A 59 -10.48 0.61 6.88
N LYS A 60 -11.68 0.75 6.31
CA LYS A 60 -12.84 0.03 6.81
C LYS A 60 -12.40 -1.42 6.99
N LYS A 61 -12.37 -1.89 8.24
CA LYS A 61 -12.15 -3.31 8.54
C LYS A 61 -13.12 -4.11 7.65
N PRO A 62 -12.67 -5.12 6.88
CA PRO A 62 -13.56 -5.94 6.05
C PRO A 62 -14.54 -6.85 6.83
N MET A 63 -14.99 -6.48 8.04
CA MET A 63 -15.79 -7.36 8.89
C MET A 63 -16.96 -6.74 9.66
N GLU A 64 -17.28 -5.45 9.49
CA GLU A 64 -18.43 -4.84 10.18
C GLU A 64 -19.69 -4.69 9.31
N LYS A 65 -19.65 -5.06 8.02
CA LYS A 65 -20.84 -5.04 7.15
C LYS A 65 -21.63 -6.36 7.07
N ALA A 66 -21.24 -7.39 7.83
CA ALA A 66 -21.91 -8.70 7.78
C ALA A 66 -22.94 -8.93 8.90
N LEU A 67 -23.28 -7.91 9.70
CA LEU A 67 -24.18 -8.05 10.85
C LEU A 67 -25.29 -6.98 10.92
N GLU A 68 -25.55 -6.22 9.85
CA GLU A 68 -26.62 -5.20 9.84
C GLU A 68 -27.71 -5.37 8.77
N GLU A 69 -27.82 -6.53 8.10
CA GLU A 69 -29.01 -6.83 7.27
C GLU A 69 -29.49 -8.28 7.45
#